data_AF-A0A7C7KSB1-F1
#
_entry.id   AF-A0A7C7KSB1-F1
#
_cell.length_a   1.000
_cell.length_b   1.000
_cell.length_c   1.000
_cell.angle_alpha   90.00
_cell.angle_beta   90.00
_cell.angle_gamma   90.00
#
_symmetry.space_group_name_H-M   'P 1'
#
loop_
_entity.id
_entity.type
_entity.pdbx_description
1 polymer ?
#
loop_
_entity_poly.entity_id
_entity_poly.type
_entity_poly.pdbx_seq_one_letter_code
_entity_poly.pdbx_strand_id
1 'polypeptide(L)'
;MTKKGEKNLIVGLDIGTSKVVALVGEIGPDNGIEIIGVGSHPSRGLKRGVVVNIESTVQSIQRAVEEAELMAGCEIHSVFAGIAGSHIRSLNSHGITAIKDGEVTQSDVDRVIDAARAVAIPADQKMLHILPQE
;
A
#
# COMPACT_ATOMS: atom_id res chain seq x y z
N MET A 1 -28.22 -23.74 -0.14
CA MET A 1 -27.66 -22.40 0.14
C MET A 1 -26.37 -22.29 -0.64
N THR A 2 -26.43 -21.67 -1.82
CA THR A 2 -25.28 -21.50 -2.72
C THR A 2 -24.30 -20.51 -2.09
N LYS A 3 -23.04 -20.92 -1.89
CA LYS A 3 -21.94 -20.02 -1.54
C LYS A 3 -21.94 -18.89 -2.57
N LYS A 4 -22.28 -17.67 -2.13
CA LYS A 4 -22.01 -16.43 -2.88
C LYS A 4 -20.52 -16.51 -3.22
N GLY A 5 -20.17 -16.54 -4.51
CA GLY A 5 -18.76 -16.57 -4.92
C GLY A 5 -18.01 -15.47 -4.20
N GLU A 6 -16.83 -15.78 -3.66
CA GLU A 6 -15.97 -14.77 -3.02
C GLU A 6 -15.78 -13.64 -4.03
N LYS A 7 -16.40 -12.49 -3.76
CA LYS A 7 -16.20 -11.29 -4.57
C LYS A 7 -14.73 -10.93 -4.48
N ASN A 8 -14.07 -10.74 -5.62
CA ASN A 8 -12.68 -10.32 -5.65
C ASN A 8 -12.63 -8.82 -5.36
N LEU A 9 -12.60 -8.46 -4.08
CA LEU A 9 -12.64 -7.08 -3.62
C LEU A 9 -11.22 -6.55 -3.41
N ILE A 10 -11.00 -5.31 -3.84
CA ILE A 10 -9.82 -4.52 -3.52
C ILE A 10 -10.25 -3.26 -2.78
N VAL A 11 -9.57 -2.96 -1.68
CA VAL A 11 -9.93 -1.80 -0.85
C VAL A 11 -8.74 -0.87 -0.73
N GLY A 12 -8.92 0.39 -1.10
CA GLY A 12 -7.95 1.45 -0.89
C GLY A 12 -8.32 2.31 0.32
N LEU A 13 -7.34 2.64 1.17
CA LEU A 13 -7.51 3.55 2.30
C LEU A 13 -6.47 4.68 2.21
N ASP A 14 -6.92 5.91 2.05
CA ASP A 14 -6.06 7.10 2.09
C ASP A 14 -6.28 7.86 3.41
N ILE A 15 -5.22 7.97 4.22
CA ILE A 15 -5.25 8.62 5.53
C ILE A 15 -4.62 10.01 5.39
N GLY A 16 -5.41 10.95 4.87
CA GLY A 16 -4.97 12.32 4.65
C GLY A 16 -5.00 13.19 5.91
N THR A 17 -4.25 14.30 5.86
CA THR A 17 -4.33 15.36 6.89
C THR A 17 -5.67 16.10 6.85
N SER A 18 -6.29 16.22 5.67
CA SER A 18 -7.60 16.89 5.53
C SER A 18 -8.78 15.93 5.76
N LYS A 19 -8.70 14.73 5.21
CA LYS A 19 -9.75 13.71 5.28
C LYS A 19 -9.17 12.31 5.16
N VAL A 20 -9.91 11.34 5.67
CA VAL A 20 -9.67 9.91 5.42
C VAL A 20 -10.69 9.44 4.40
N VAL A 21 -10.27 8.66 3.41
CA VAL A 21 -11.13 8.12 2.34
C VAL A 21 -10.91 6.63 2.20
N ALA A 22 -11.99 5.85 2.18
CA ALA A 22 -11.99 4.43 1.85
C ALA A 22 -12.73 4.19 0.54
N LEU A 23 -12.17 3.36 -0.33
CA LEU A 23 -12.77 2.96 -1.61
C LEU A 23 -12.82 1.44 -1.69
N VAL A 24 -13.97 0.89 -2.08
CA VAL A 24 -14.15 -0.54 -2.34
C VAL A 24 -14.35 -0.72 -3.84
N GLY A 25 -13.45 -1.48 -4.45
CA GLY A 25 -13.51 -1.89 -5.85
C GLY A 25 -13.81 -3.38 -5.97
N GLU A 26 -14.66 -3.75 -6.92
CA GLU A 26 -14.84 -5.14 -7.37
C GLU A 26 -14.03 -5.36 -8.65
N ILE A 27 -13.18 -6.39 -8.66
CA ILE A 27 -12.35 -6.73 -9.81
C ILE A 27 -13.14 -7.65 -10.75
N GLY A 28 -13.41 -7.16 -11.95
CA GLY A 28 -14.12 -7.87 -13.01
C GLY A 28 -13.24 -8.91 -13.74
N PRO A 29 -13.86 -9.74 -14.61
CA PRO A 29 -13.15 -10.80 -15.35
C PRO A 29 -12.06 -10.30 -16.31
N ASP A 30 -12.16 -9.05 -16.75
CA ASP A 30 -11.22 -8.36 -17.64
C ASP A 30 -10.15 -7.58 -16.86
N ASN A 31 -10.06 -7.79 -15.54
CA ASN A 31 -9.18 -7.06 -14.62
C ASN A 31 -9.55 -5.56 -14.49
N GLY A 32 -10.72 -5.15 -14.98
CA GLY A 32 -11.30 -3.84 -14.70
C GLY A 32 -11.72 -3.73 -13.23
N ILE A 33 -11.66 -2.53 -12.66
CA ILE A 33 -12.08 -2.25 -11.28
C ILE A 33 -13.31 -1.37 -11.31
N GLU A 34 -14.42 -1.87 -10.77
CA GLU A 34 -15.65 -1.10 -10.58
C GLU A 34 -15.74 -0.63 -9.12
N ILE A 35 -15.93 0.68 -8.91
CA ILE A 35 -16.10 1.22 -7.56
C ILE A 35 -17.53 0.95 -7.08
N ILE A 36 -17.66 0.12 -6.06
CA ILE A 36 -18.94 -0.29 -5.47
C ILE A 36 -19.19 0.34 -4.09
N GLY A 37 -18.18 0.96 -3.48
CA GLY A 37 -18.30 1.64 -2.20
C GLY A 37 -17.31 2.78 -2.03
N VAL A 38 -17.77 3.87 -1.42
CA VAL A 38 -16.97 5.05 -1.09
C VAL A 38 -17.36 5.51 0.30
N GLY A 39 -16.37 5.83 1.14
CA GLY A 39 -16.58 6.47 2.42
C GLY A 39 -15.52 7.51 2.69
N SER A 40 -15.90 8.61 3.34
CA SER A 40 -15.00 9.73 3.57
C SER A 40 -15.36 10.49 4.84
N HIS A 41 -14.35 10.76 5.68
CA HIS A 41 -14.55 11.52 6.91
C HIS A 41 -13.46 12.58 7.10
N PRO A 42 -13.79 13.80 7.56
CA PRO A 42 -12.78 14.80 7.92
C PRO A 42 -11.77 14.26 8.94
N SER A 43 -10.48 14.51 8.71
CA SER A 43 -9.41 14.04 9.57
C SER A 43 -9.08 15.08 10.63
N ARG A 44 -8.99 14.64 11.89
CA ARG A 44 -8.65 15.50 13.04
C ARG A 44 -7.42 15.03 13.82
N GLY A 45 -6.94 13.83 13.53
CA GLY A 45 -5.81 13.21 14.23
C GLY A 45 -4.46 13.36 13.53
N LEU A 46 -4.44 13.91 12.30
CA LEU A 46 -3.21 14.09 11.52
C LEU A 46 -2.82 15.56 11.37
N LYS A 47 -1.51 15.80 11.33
CA LYS A 47 -0.90 17.08 10.98
C LYS A 47 0.33 16.85 10.11
N ARG A 48 0.33 17.34 8.87
CA ARG A 48 1.43 17.20 7.89
C ARG A 48 1.87 15.72 7.72
N GLY A 49 0.91 14.80 7.66
CA GLY A 49 1.16 13.37 7.50
C GLY A 49 1.67 12.65 8.77
N VAL A 50 1.67 13.32 9.92
CA VAL A 50 2.03 12.72 11.22
C VAL A 50 0.78 12.60 12.09
N VAL A 51 0.61 11.46 12.75
CA VAL A 51 -0.46 11.26 13.74
C VAL A 51 -0.11 12.05 15.01
N VAL A 52 -0.93 13.05 15.33
CA VAL A 52 -0.82 13.87 16.54
C VAL A 52 -1.87 13.53 17.59
N ASN A 53 -2.97 12.87 17.19
CA ASN A 53 -3.97 12.32 18.10
C ASN A 53 -4.47 10.98 17.55
N ILE A 54 -4.09 9.88 18.21
CA ILE A 54 -4.39 8.52 17.74
C ILE A 54 -5.88 8.20 17.78
N GLU A 55 -6.59 8.61 18.82
CA GLU A 55 -8.03 8.35 18.99
C GLU A 55 -8.85 8.99 17.87
N SER A 56 -8.55 10.26 17.57
CA SER A 56 -9.19 10.99 16.48
C SER A 56 -8.87 10.39 15.11
N THR A 57 -7.65 9.87 14.92
CA THR A 57 -7.27 9.16 13.68
C THR A 57 -8.06 7.87 13.53
N VAL A 58 -8.11 7.04 14.59
CA VAL A 58 -8.87 5.78 14.59
C VAL A 58 -10.34 6.03 14.28
N GLN A 59 -10.95 7.03 14.92
CA GLN A 59 -12.35 7.37 14.67
C GLN A 59 -12.57 7.83 13.22
N SER A 60 -11.67 8.64 12.66
CA SER A 60 -11.79 9.11 11.27
C SER A 60 -11.69 7.95 10.27
N ILE A 61 -10.82 6.97 10.54
CA ILE A 61 -10.69 5.75 9.74
C ILE A 61 -11.95 4.89 9.86
N GLN A 62 -12.43 4.63 11.07
CA GLN A 62 -13.64 3.84 11.30
C GLN A 62 -14.83 4.42 10.54
N ARG A 63 -15.06 5.73 10.61
CA ARG A 63 -16.17 6.37 9.90
C ARG A 63 -16.08 6.23 8.39
N ALA A 64 -14.89 6.42 7.81
CA ALA A 64 -14.70 6.26 6.37
C ALA A 64 -14.89 4.80 5.93
N VAL A 65 -14.44 3.83 6.73
CA VAL A 65 -14.60 2.39 6.45
C VAL A 65 -16.06 1.97 6.58
N GLU A 66 -16.76 2.35 7.66
CA GLU A 66 -18.18 2.04 7.89
C GLU A 66 -19.07 2.55 6.74
N GLU A 67 -18.82 3.76 6.25
CA GLU A 67 -19.58 4.33 5.12
C GLU A 67 -19.32 3.55 3.82
N ALA A 68 -18.07 3.17 3.56
CA ALA A 68 -17.71 2.39 2.37
C ALA A 68 -18.29 0.97 2.41
N GLU A 69 -18.26 0.31 3.58
CA GLU A 69 -18.89 -1.00 3.83
C GLU A 69 -20.40 -0.96 3.60
N LEU A 70 -21.06 0.06 4.15
CA LEU A 70 -22.50 0.26 4.00
C LEU A 70 -22.89 0.43 2.53
N MET A 71 -22.14 1.24 1.78
CA MET A 71 -22.39 1.47 0.36
C MET A 71 -22.14 0.22 -0.48
N ALA A 72 -21.06 -0.53 -0.20
CA ALA A 72 -20.70 -1.75 -0.93
C ALA A 72 -21.52 -2.99 -0.52
N GLY A 73 -22.18 -2.96 0.64
CA GLY A 73 -22.87 -4.12 1.21
C GLY A 73 -21.93 -5.27 1.54
N CYS A 74 -20.73 -4.97 2.04
CA CYS A 74 -19.70 -5.94 2.39
C CYS A 74 -19.02 -5.59 3.72
N GLU A 75 -18.23 -6.52 4.25
CA GLU A 75 -17.30 -6.28 5.36
C GLU A 75 -15.87 -6.19 4.81
N ILE A 76 -15.12 -5.17 5.21
CA ILE A 76 -13.74 -4.91 4.81
C ILE A 76 -12.80 -5.55 5.83
N HIS A 77 -12.01 -6.53 5.40
CA HIS A 77 -11.08 -7.25 6.30
C HIS A 77 -9.60 -6.84 6.09
N SER A 78 -9.29 -6.29 4.92
CA SER A 78 -7.93 -5.88 4.53
C SER A 78 -7.99 -4.69 3.61
N VAL A 79 -6.97 -3.82 3.68
CA VAL A 79 -6.88 -2.61 2.86
C VAL A 79 -5.45 -2.41 2.35
N PHE A 80 -5.34 -1.76 1.20
CA PHE A 80 -4.13 -1.08 0.75
C PHE A 80 -4.15 0.34 1.31
N ALA A 81 -3.34 0.58 2.34
CA ALA A 81 -3.21 1.90 2.95
C ALA A 81 -2.13 2.74 2.24
N GLY A 82 -2.48 3.96 1.86
CA GLY A 82 -1.51 4.94 1.38
C GLY A 82 -0.63 5.43 2.53
N ILE A 83 0.68 5.55 2.27
CA ILE A 83 1.64 6.17 3.18
C ILE A 83 2.23 7.43 2.56
N ALA A 84 2.18 8.53 3.31
CA ALA A 84 2.68 9.83 2.85
C ALA A 84 3.22 10.64 4.03
N GLY A 85 4.18 11.53 3.76
CA GLY A 85 4.73 12.46 4.74
C GLY A 85 6.25 12.58 4.66
N SER A 86 6.81 13.53 5.40
CA SER A 86 8.25 13.85 5.39
C SER A 86 9.15 12.78 6.02
N HIS A 87 8.55 11.72 6.58
CA HIS A 87 9.26 10.59 7.18
C HIS A 87 9.53 9.46 6.17
N ILE A 88 9.03 9.59 4.94
CA ILE A 88 9.31 8.66 3.84
C ILE A 88 10.58 9.11 3.12
N ARG A 89 11.47 8.16 2.89
CA ARG A 89 12.74 8.37 2.18
C ARG A 89 12.91 7.31 1.11
N SER A 90 13.51 7.70 0.00
CA SER A 90 14.00 6.79 -1.02
C SER A 90 15.52 6.87 -1.06
N LEU A 91 16.14 5.75 -1.43
CA LEU A 91 17.57 5.65 -1.62
C LEU A 91 17.81 4.79 -2.85
N ASN A 92 18.65 5.29 -3.75
CA ASN A 92 19.14 4.48 -4.87
C ASN A 92 20.36 3.69 -4.40
N SER A 93 20.44 2.44 -4.84
CA SER A 93 21.55 1.54 -4.55
C SER A 93 21.96 0.80 -5.80
N HIS A 94 23.25 0.50 -5.90
CA HIS A 94 23.84 -0.19 -7.05
C HIS A 94 24.46 -1.49 -6.58
N GLY A 95 24.16 -2.57 -7.29
CA GLY A 95 24.79 -3.87 -7.12
C GLY A 95 25.81 -4.11 -8.22
N ILE A 96 26.87 -4.88 -7.90
CA ILE A 96 27.82 -5.37 -8.89
C ILE A 96 27.97 -6.87 -8.70
N THR A 97 27.93 -7.63 -9.78
CA THR A 97 28.16 -9.08 -9.77
C THR A 97 29.16 -9.45 -10.87
N ALA A 98 29.99 -10.46 -10.63
CA ALA A 98 30.91 -10.97 -11.62
C ALA A 98 30.22 -12.00 -12.53
N ILE A 99 30.43 -11.87 -13.85
CA ILE A 99 29.98 -12.82 -14.87
C ILE A 99 31.10 -13.84 -15.10
N LYS A 100 30.76 -15.14 -15.04
CA LYS A 100 31.75 -16.22 -15.16
C LYS A 100 31.92 -16.70 -16.60
N ASP A 101 30.83 -16.85 -17.35
CA ASP A 101 30.82 -17.54 -18.65
C ASP A 101 30.67 -16.57 -19.85
N GLY A 102 30.93 -15.28 -19.65
CA GLY A 102 30.88 -14.24 -20.69
C GLY A 102 29.48 -13.84 -21.17
N GLU A 103 28.45 -14.64 -20.87
CA GLU A 103 27.05 -14.37 -21.13
C GLU A 103 26.30 -14.05 -19.82
N VAL A 104 25.37 -13.08 -19.88
CA VAL A 104 24.52 -12.72 -18.74
C VAL A 104 23.37 -13.71 -18.64
N THR A 105 23.25 -14.37 -17.50
CA THR A 105 22.15 -15.29 -17.17
C THR A 105 21.16 -14.63 -16.21
N GLN A 106 19.95 -15.20 -16.08
CA GLN A 106 18.98 -14.76 -15.07
C GLN A 106 19.56 -14.83 -13.65
N SER A 107 20.42 -15.83 -13.38
CA SER A 107 21.08 -15.96 -12.08
C SER A 107 22.03 -14.80 -11.79
N ASP A 108 22.61 -14.17 -12.81
CA ASP A 108 23.42 -12.96 -12.64
C ASP A 108 22.55 -11.75 -12.29
N VAL A 109 21.39 -11.64 -12.94
CA VAL A 109 20.39 -10.59 -12.66
C VAL A 109 19.88 -10.70 -11.23
N ASP A 110 19.52 -11.91 -10.78
CA ASP A 110 19.05 -12.12 -9.42
C ASP A 110 20.13 -11.75 -8.39
N ARG A 111 21.39 -12.17 -8.64
CA ARG A 111 22.54 -11.83 -7.78
C ARG A 111 22.83 -10.33 -7.73
N VAL A 112 22.75 -9.61 -8.85
CA VAL A 112 23.01 -8.16 -8.85
C VAL A 112 21.88 -7.40 -8.16
N ILE A 113 20.63 -7.85 -8.29
CA ILE A 113 19.50 -7.30 -7.55
C ILE A 113 19.68 -7.52 -6.05
N ASP A 114 20.07 -8.72 -5.61
CA ASP A 114 20.34 -8.99 -4.20
C ASP A 114 21.50 -8.12 -3.66
N ALA A 115 22.57 -7.95 -4.44
CA ALA A 115 23.66 -7.05 -4.09
C ALA A 115 23.19 -5.58 -3.99
N ALA A 116 22.36 -5.12 -4.92
CA ALA A 116 21.79 -3.78 -4.89
C ALA A 116 20.86 -3.57 -3.68
N ARG A 117 20.17 -4.62 -3.22
CA ARG A 117 19.30 -4.58 -2.04
C ARG A 117 20.05 -4.56 -0.71
N ALA A 118 21.32 -4.98 -0.69
CA ALA A 118 22.14 -5.11 0.52
C ALA A 118 22.64 -3.75 1.05
N VAL A 119 21.71 -2.82 1.30
CA VAL A 119 21.99 -1.53 1.91
C VAL A 119 21.82 -1.62 3.42
N ALA A 120 22.74 -1.00 4.17
CA ALA A 120 22.54 -0.76 5.59
C ALA A 120 21.36 0.19 5.82
N ILE A 121 20.22 -0.36 6.25
CA ILE A 121 19.07 0.43 6.70
C ILE A 121 19.27 0.77 8.18
N PRO A 122 19.20 2.07 8.57
CA PRO A 122 19.26 2.47 9.98
C PRO A 122 18.24 1.71 10.84
N ALA A 123 18.59 1.42 12.09
CA ALA A 123 17.76 0.60 12.98
C ALA A 123 16.38 1.22 13.30
N ASP A 124 16.23 2.53 13.12
CA ASP A 124 14.98 3.29 13.29
C ASP A 124 14.14 3.37 12.01
N GLN A 125 14.57 2.71 10.92
CA GLN A 125 13.90 2.73 9.63
C GLN A 125 13.47 1.32 9.21
N LYS A 126 12.42 1.26 8.39
CA LYS A 126 11.91 0.02 7.81
C LYS A 126 11.77 0.18 6.30
N MET A 127 12.26 -0.80 5.56
CA MET A 127 12.06 -0.88 4.12
C MET A 127 10.59 -1.17 3.81
N LEU A 128 9.96 -0.27 3.03
CA LEU A 128 8.55 -0.41 2.63
C LEU A 128 8.41 -1.04 1.24
N HIS A 129 9.28 -0.65 0.30
CA HIS A 129 9.24 -1.12 -1.07
C HIS A 129 10.61 -1.03 -1.73
N ILE A 130 10.81 -1.81 -2.79
CA ILE A 130 12.02 -1.85 -3.61
C ILE A 130 11.58 -1.79 -5.07
N LEU A 131 12.11 -0.82 -5.81
CA LEU A 131 11.86 -0.66 -7.23
C LEU A 131 13.18 -0.90 -7.98
N PRO A 132 13.33 -2.02 -8.71
CA PRO A 132 14.44 -2.20 -9.63
C PRO A 132 14.44 -1.07 -10.68
N GLN A 133 15.63 -0.54 -10.99
CA GLN A 133 15.83 0.43 -12.08
C GLN A 133 16.67 -0.24 -13.16
N GLU A 134 16.32 0.01 -14.42
CA GLU A 134 17.06 -0.42 -15.64
C GLU A 134 18.13 0.59 -16.03
#